data_AF-A0A1R0ZV79-F1
#
_entry.id   AF-A0A1R0ZV79-F1
#
_cell.length_a   1.000
_cell.length_b   1.000
_cell.length_c   1.000
_cell.angle_alpha   90.00
_cell.angle_beta   90.00
_cell.angle_gamma   90.00
#
_symmetry.space_group_name_H-M   'P 1'
#
loop_
_entity.id
_entity.type
_entity.pdbx_description
1 polymer ?
#
loop_
_entity_poly.entity_id
_entity_poly.type
_entity_poly.pdbx_seq_one_letter_code
_entity_poly.pdbx_strand_id
1 'polypeptide(L)'
;MDEIVGEWSADALFDPGPSDEIIYFLEHGDGWIEYLNWSLSAIETFRWWRNEEGRINIKGEAIHSNSEPLRKSNKVHSNLLISIQQGITTLDKPITILTVENDKLYETNKYGLVNKTIEKDYLAKRLLLLNKR
;
A
#
# COMPACT_ATOMS: atom_id res chain seq x y z
N MET A 1 -14.18 6.85 -9.75
CA MET A 1 -13.29 6.29 -8.73
C MET A 1 -12.48 5.20 -9.41
N ASP A 2 -11.15 5.30 -9.38
CA ASP A 2 -10.28 4.26 -9.93
C ASP A 2 -10.41 2.98 -9.08
N GLU A 3 -10.35 1.83 -9.72
CA GLU A 3 -10.53 0.51 -9.10
C GLU A 3 -9.47 0.17 -8.05
N ILE A 4 -8.27 0.77 -8.13
CA ILE A 4 -7.20 0.53 -7.16
C ILE A 4 -7.36 1.36 -5.88
N VAL A 5 -8.28 2.33 -5.84
CA VAL A 5 -8.47 3.20 -4.67
C VAL A 5 -8.99 2.37 -3.50
N GLY A 6 -8.27 2.43 -2.39
CA GLY A 6 -8.56 1.65 -1.20
C GLY A 6 -7.32 1.34 -0.36
N GLU A 7 -7.56 0.64 0.74
CA GLU A 7 -6.59 0.06 1.65
C GLU A 7 -6.41 -1.43 1.30
N TRP A 8 -5.18 -1.81 1.04
CA TRP A 8 -4.79 -3.14 0.58
C TRP A 8 -3.69 -3.70 1.46
N SER A 9 -3.89 -4.87 2.07
CA SER A 9 -2.92 -5.49 2.98
C SER A 9 -2.39 -6.78 2.38
N ALA A 10 -1.09 -7.01 2.52
CA ALA A 10 -0.47 -8.27 2.17
C ALA A 10 -0.98 -9.40 3.09
N ASP A 11 -1.07 -9.15 4.39
CA ASP A 11 -1.57 -10.11 5.38
C ASP A 11 -3.06 -10.41 5.22
N ALA A 12 -3.86 -9.53 4.61
CA ALA A 12 -5.27 -9.80 4.36
C ALA A 12 -5.51 -11.05 3.47
N LEU A 13 -4.50 -11.49 2.71
CA LEU A 13 -4.55 -12.72 1.93
C LEU A 13 -4.21 -13.98 2.75
N PHE A 14 -3.55 -13.80 3.88
CA PHE A 14 -2.98 -14.84 4.73
C PHE A 14 -3.54 -14.75 6.16
N ASP A 15 -2.97 -15.54 7.08
CA ASP A 15 -3.18 -15.34 8.51
C ASP A 15 -2.27 -14.21 9.04
N PRO A 16 -2.67 -13.48 10.09
CA PRO A 16 -1.90 -12.37 10.64
C PRO A 16 -0.49 -12.82 11.00
N GLY A 17 0.49 -12.22 10.33
CA GLY A 17 1.90 -12.51 10.50
C GLY A 17 2.58 -11.61 11.54
N PRO A 18 3.88 -11.80 11.78
CA PRO A 18 4.68 -10.91 12.62
C PRO A 18 4.94 -9.54 11.96
N SER A 19 4.57 -9.39 10.69
CA SER A 19 4.74 -8.17 9.90
C SER A 19 3.68 -8.08 8.81
N ASP A 20 3.21 -6.87 8.51
CA ASP A 20 2.29 -6.58 7.40
C ASP A 20 2.85 -5.45 6.52
N GLU A 21 2.41 -5.46 5.27
CA GLU A 21 2.64 -4.43 4.27
C GLU A 21 1.28 -3.93 3.79
N ILE A 22 0.92 -2.70 4.16
CA ILE A 22 -0.39 -2.12 3.85
C ILE A 22 -0.24 -0.92 2.94
N ILE A 23 -0.93 -0.93 1.81
CA ILE A 23 -0.86 0.10 0.78
C ILE A 23 -2.20 0.82 0.67
N TYR A 24 -2.12 2.14 0.61
CA TYR A 24 -3.24 3.04 0.54
C TYR A 24 -3.15 3.82 -0.77
N PHE A 25 -4.17 3.70 -1.61
CA PHE A 25 -4.34 4.52 -2.81
C PHE A 25 -5.52 5.46 -2.62
N LEU A 26 -5.30 6.77 -2.73
CA LEU A 26 -6.34 7.81 -2.67
C LEU A 26 -6.75 8.27 -4.07
N GLU A 27 -8.00 8.72 -4.22
CA GLU A 27 -8.57 9.12 -5.53
C GLU A 27 -7.81 10.24 -6.27
N HIS A 28 -7.08 11.09 -5.55
CA HIS A 28 -6.41 12.27 -6.10
C HIS A 28 -4.93 12.01 -6.46
N GLY A 29 -4.55 10.73 -6.54
CA GLY A 29 -3.20 10.31 -6.93
C GLY A 29 -2.18 10.33 -5.79
N ASP A 30 -2.60 10.60 -4.56
CA ASP A 30 -1.76 10.39 -3.38
C ASP A 30 -1.93 8.96 -2.85
N GLY A 31 -0.91 8.48 -2.15
CA GLY A 31 -0.96 7.22 -1.44
C GLY A 31 0.21 7.07 -0.49
N TRP A 32 0.18 6.00 0.29
CA TRP A 32 1.31 5.61 1.12
C TRP A 32 1.31 4.11 1.35
N ILE A 33 2.46 3.60 1.76
CA ILE A 33 2.65 2.24 2.23
C ILE A 33 3.09 2.27 3.70
N GLU A 34 2.53 1.38 4.50
CA GLU A 34 2.94 1.13 5.87
C GLU A 34 3.65 -0.21 5.95
N TYR A 35 4.87 -0.18 6.48
CA TYR A 35 5.61 -1.36 6.91
C TYR A 35 5.40 -1.51 8.40
N LEU A 36 4.71 -2.57 8.80
CA LEU A 36 4.41 -2.85 10.19
C LEU A 36 5.16 -4.11 10.58
N ASN A 37 6.01 -4.03 11.60
CA ASN A 37 6.44 -5.20 12.34
C ASN A 37 6.54 -4.87 13.84
N TRP A 38 6.88 -5.86 14.66
CA TRP A 38 6.88 -5.75 16.13
C TRP A 38 7.78 -4.63 16.68
N SER A 39 8.80 -4.17 15.94
CA SER A 39 9.78 -3.17 16.40
C SER A 39 9.89 -1.93 15.50
N LEU A 40 9.79 -2.12 14.19
CA LEU A 40 9.93 -1.09 13.17
C LEU A 40 8.56 -0.81 12.56
N SER A 41 8.23 0.48 12.53
CA SER A 41 7.17 0.98 11.66
C SER A 41 7.77 2.03 10.74
N ALA A 42 7.47 1.94 9.45
CA ALA A 42 7.85 2.95 8.48
C ALA A 42 6.65 3.25 7.58
N ILE A 43 6.52 4.52 7.21
CA ILE A 43 5.50 5.00 6.28
C ILE A 43 6.21 5.65 5.11
N GLU A 44 6.04 5.11 3.91
CA GLU A 44 6.52 5.74 2.68
C GLU A 44 5.34 6.32 1.91
N THR A 45 5.36 7.64 1.71
CA THR A 45 4.36 8.37 0.91
C THR A 45 4.75 8.36 -0.56
N PHE A 46 3.76 8.38 -1.45
CA PHE A 46 3.97 8.38 -2.88
C PHE A 46 2.86 9.08 -3.65
N ARG A 47 3.19 9.49 -4.89
CA ARG A 47 2.22 9.86 -5.92
C ARG A 47 2.05 8.72 -6.90
N TRP A 48 0.83 8.53 -7.40
CA TRP A 48 0.51 7.54 -8.40
C TRP A 48 -0.38 8.11 -9.51
N TRP A 49 -0.26 7.56 -10.71
CA TRP A 49 -1.08 7.94 -11.87
C TRP A 49 -1.11 6.83 -12.91
N ARG A 50 -2.16 6.82 -13.75
CA ARG A 50 -2.20 5.97 -14.96
C ARG A 50 -1.56 6.67 -16.14
N ASN A 51 -0.82 5.93 -16.96
CA ASN A 51 -0.39 6.41 -18.27
C ASN A 51 -1.51 6.22 -19.33
N GLU A 52 -1.24 6.59 -20.59
CA GLU A 52 -2.19 6.47 -21.70
C GLU A 52 -2.62 5.02 -22.00
N GLU A 53 -1.80 4.03 -21.62
CA GLU A 53 -2.11 2.60 -21.74
C GLU A 53 -2.88 2.05 -20.53
N GLY A 54 -3.25 2.90 -19.57
CA GLY A 54 -3.93 2.51 -18.34
C GLY A 54 -3.02 1.85 -17.30
N ARG A 55 -1.70 1.80 -17.52
CA ARG A 55 -0.74 1.22 -16.56
C ARG A 55 -0.44 2.19 -15.42
N ILE A 56 -0.23 1.65 -14.23
CA ILE A 56 0.05 2.45 -13.04
C ILE A 56 1.54 2.82 -12.96
N ASN A 57 1.80 4.05 -12.58
CA ASN A 57 3.12 4.54 -12.21
C ASN A 57 3.06 5.04 -10.77
N ILE A 58 4.12 4.80 -10.01
CA ILE A 58 4.25 5.24 -8.61
C ILE A 58 5.61 5.92 -8.46
N LYS A 59 5.62 7.05 -7.75
CA LYS A 59 6.82 7.76 -7.36
C LYS A 59 6.78 8.06 -5.88
N GLY A 60 7.71 7.48 -5.12
CA GLY A 60 7.88 7.78 -3.71
C GLY A 60 8.28 9.24 -3.48
N GLU A 61 7.83 9.79 -2.36
CA GLU A 61 8.08 11.17 -1.96
C GLU A 61 8.91 11.25 -0.67
N ALA A 62 8.41 10.67 0.41
CA ALA A 62 9.05 10.74 1.72
C ALA A 62 8.87 9.44 2.53
N ILE A 63 9.89 9.11 3.32
CA ILE A 63 9.91 7.97 4.23
C ILE A 63 9.96 8.51 5.65
N HIS A 64 8.93 8.20 6.43
CA HIS A 64 8.85 8.42 7.86
C HIS A 64 9.16 7.11 8.58
N SER A 65 9.98 7.16 9.62
CA SER A 65 10.32 5.99 10.43
C SER A 65 10.37 6.39 11.90
N ASN A 66 10.06 5.45 12.80
CA ASN A 66 10.25 5.64 14.23
C ASN A 66 11.72 5.51 14.69
N SER A 67 12.62 5.02 13.83
CA SER A 67 14.03 4.80 14.17
C SER A 67 15.00 5.69 13.41
N GLU A 68 14.57 6.25 12.27
CA GLU A 68 15.42 7.03 11.38
C GLU A 68 14.83 8.43 11.10
N PRO A 69 15.66 9.45 10.87
CA PRO A 69 15.19 10.76 10.44
C PRO A 69 14.40 10.70 9.14
N LEU A 70 13.48 11.65 8.96
CA LEU A 70 12.74 11.86 7.72
C LEU A 70 13.70 11.95 6.53
N ARG A 71 13.45 11.15 5.50
CA ARG A 71 14.23 11.15 4.25
C ARG A 71 13.32 11.13 3.03
N LYS A 72 13.85 11.56 1.88
CA LYS A 72 13.15 11.42 0.60
C LYS A 72 13.13 9.96 0.17
N SER A 73 12.02 9.53 -0.43
CA SER A 73 12.01 8.27 -1.18
C SER A 73 12.57 8.49 -2.58
N ASN A 74 13.35 7.53 -3.07
CA ASN A 74 13.81 7.45 -4.45
C ASN A 74 13.13 6.31 -5.21
N LYS A 75 12.11 5.68 -4.63
CA LYS A 75 11.45 4.53 -5.23
C LYS A 75 10.56 4.97 -6.39
N VAL A 76 10.68 4.28 -7.52
CA VAL A 76 9.89 4.55 -8.72
C VAL A 76 9.46 3.21 -9.30
N HIS A 77 8.16 3.06 -9.51
CA HIS A 77 7.59 1.97 -10.28
C HIS A 77 6.95 2.53 -11.53
N SER A 78 7.28 1.98 -12.69
CA SER A 78 6.79 2.47 -13.97
C SER A 78 6.09 1.36 -14.73
N ASN A 79 5.02 1.71 -15.44
CA ASN A 79 4.28 0.80 -16.32
C ASN A 79 3.78 -0.49 -15.64
N LEU A 80 3.34 -0.38 -14.38
CA LEU A 80 2.77 -1.49 -13.63
C LEU A 80 1.46 -1.96 -14.25
N LEU A 81 1.38 -3.25 -14.52
CA LEU A 81 0.18 -3.92 -14.98
C LEU A 81 -0.57 -4.45 -13.75
N ILE A 82 -1.72 -3.84 -13.47
CA ILE A 82 -2.56 -4.19 -12.32
C ILE A 82 -3.76 -5.01 -12.79
N SER A 83 -4.03 -6.08 -12.07
CA SER A 83 -5.22 -6.91 -12.21
C SER A 83 -5.94 -6.99 -10.88
N ILE A 84 -7.25 -6.75 -10.89
CA ILE A 84 -8.12 -6.85 -9.70
C ILE A 84 -9.15 -7.94 -9.95
N GLN A 85 -9.19 -8.93 -9.07
CA GLN A 85 -10.09 -10.07 -9.20
C GLN A 85 -10.63 -10.53 -7.84
N GLN A 86 -11.75 -11.24 -7.85
CA GLN A 86 -12.21 -11.96 -6.66
C GLN A 86 -11.35 -13.22 -6.47
N GLY A 87 -11.02 -13.52 -5.22
CA GLY A 87 -10.29 -14.71 -4.82
C GLY A 87 -10.70 -15.18 -3.44
N ILE A 88 -9.89 -16.08 -2.89
CA ILE A 88 -10.07 -16.63 -1.54
C ILE A 88 -8.79 -16.42 -0.72
N THR A 89 -8.94 -16.11 0.56
CA THR A 89 -7.85 -16.12 1.55
C THR A 89 -7.41 -17.55 1.85
N THR A 90 -6.30 -17.73 2.58
CA THR A 90 -5.90 -19.05 3.13
C THR A 90 -6.94 -19.70 4.06
N LEU A 91 -7.86 -18.91 4.62
CA LEU A 91 -8.97 -19.38 5.45
C LEU A 91 -10.30 -19.58 4.67
N ASP A 92 -10.24 -19.74 3.36
CA ASP A 92 -11.41 -19.94 2.48
C ASP A 92 -12.47 -18.81 2.52
N LYS A 93 -12.08 -17.60 2.93
CA LYS A 93 -12.96 -16.41 2.90
C LYS A 93 -12.82 -15.68 1.56
N PRO A 94 -13.93 -15.19 0.97
CA PRO A 94 -13.87 -14.40 -0.26
C PRO A 94 -13.17 -13.06 0.01
N ILE A 95 -12.29 -12.64 -0.91
CA ILE A 95 -11.58 -11.36 -0.84
C ILE A 95 -11.32 -10.81 -2.24
N THR A 96 -11.29 -9.49 -2.38
CA THR A 96 -10.84 -8.83 -3.61
C THR A 96 -9.32 -8.72 -3.58
N ILE A 97 -8.64 -9.20 -4.62
CA ILE A 97 -7.18 -9.26 -4.70
C ILE A 97 -6.70 -8.30 -5.78
N LEU A 98 -5.78 -7.40 -5.40
CA LEU A 98 -4.98 -6.62 -6.33
C LEU A 98 -3.68 -7.37 -6.59
N THR A 99 -3.37 -7.61 -7.86
CA THR A 99 -2.13 -8.25 -8.31
C THR A 99 -1.37 -7.33 -9.26
N VAL A 100 -0.08 -7.15 -9.01
CA VAL A 100 0.87 -6.59 -9.97
C VAL A 100 1.44 -7.74 -10.78
N GLU A 101 1.18 -7.73 -12.10
CA GLU A 101 1.46 -8.89 -12.95
C GLU A 101 2.91 -8.93 -13.46
N ASN A 102 3.52 -7.76 -13.63
CA ASN A 102 4.82 -7.62 -14.29
C ASN A 102 5.96 -7.19 -13.36
N ASP A 103 5.67 -6.95 -12.08
CA ASP A 103 6.66 -6.56 -11.08
C ASP A 103 6.15 -6.86 -9.67
N LYS A 104 7.00 -6.64 -8.66
CA LYS A 104 6.57 -6.43 -7.29
C LYS A 104 6.33 -4.93 -7.08
N LEU A 105 5.28 -4.62 -6.32
CA LEU A 105 5.04 -3.24 -5.92
C LEU A 105 6.05 -2.84 -4.83
N TYR A 106 6.16 -3.68 -3.81
CA TYR A 106 7.18 -3.53 -2.79
C TYR A 106 7.76 -4.91 -2.48
N GLU A 107 7.50 -5.50 -1.31
CA GLU A 107 8.04 -6.82 -0.99
C GLU A 107 7.23 -7.95 -1.66
N THR A 108 5.95 -7.69 -1.93
CA THR A 108 5.02 -8.60 -2.61
C THR A 108 4.44 -7.97 -3.89
N ASN A 109 3.74 -8.81 -4.65
CA ASN A 109 2.98 -8.39 -5.83
C ASN A 109 1.48 -8.60 -5.67
N LYS A 110 1.00 -9.02 -4.49
CA LYS A 110 -0.42 -9.30 -4.24
C LYS A 110 -0.87 -8.74 -2.90
N TYR A 111 -2.05 -8.14 -2.90
CA TYR A 111 -2.67 -7.54 -1.72
C TYR A 111 -4.17 -7.82 -1.70
N GLY A 112 -4.72 -8.04 -0.50
CA GLY A 112 -6.15 -8.19 -0.27
C GLY A 112 -6.78 -6.86 0.11
N LEU A 113 -7.96 -6.57 -0.45
CA LEU A 113 -8.72 -5.37 -0.13
C LEU A 113 -9.24 -5.44 1.31
N VAL A 114 -8.83 -4.49 2.14
CA VAL A 114 -9.30 -4.34 3.52
C VAL A 114 -10.46 -3.36 3.57
N ASN A 115 -10.31 -2.21 2.92
CA ASN A 115 -11.32 -1.15 2.93
C ASN A 115 -11.30 -0.35 1.63
N LYS A 116 -12.49 -0.02 1.09
CA LYS A 116 -12.61 0.84 -0.10
C LYS A 116 -12.52 2.33 0.22
N THR A 117 -12.86 2.71 1.46
CA THR A 117 -12.92 4.11 1.86
C THR A 117 -11.88 4.36 2.94
N ILE A 118 -10.99 5.31 2.69
CA ILE A 118 -9.97 5.72 3.64
C ILE A 118 -10.41 7.03 4.30
N GLU A 119 -10.34 7.10 5.63
CA GLU A 119 -10.66 8.33 6.37
C GLU A 119 -9.68 9.44 5.98
N LYS A 120 -10.19 10.67 5.78
CA LYS A 120 -9.39 11.80 5.30
C LYS A 120 -8.20 12.14 6.20
N ASP A 121 -8.32 11.89 7.51
CA ASP A 121 -7.29 12.19 8.51
C ASP A 121 -6.46 10.95 8.91
N TYR A 122 -6.64 9.81 8.24
CA TYR A 122 -5.99 8.55 8.63
C TYR A 122 -4.46 8.65 8.60
N LEU A 123 -3.87 9.13 7.51
CA LEU A 123 -2.41 9.31 7.41
C LEU A 123 -1.86 10.18 8.55
N ALA A 124 -2.54 11.28 8.89
CA ALA A 124 -2.13 12.15 9.99
C ALA A 124 -2.16 11.43 11.35
N LYS A 125 -3.22 10.64 11.62
CA LYS A 125 -3.32 9.79 12.81
C LYS A 125 -2.15 8.79 12.87
N ARG A 126 -1.80 8.16 11.74
CA ARG A 126 -0.71 7.17 11.64
C ARG A 126 0.67 7.79 11.86
N LEU A 127 0.95 8.93 11.25
CA LEU A 127 2.20 9.68 11.48
C LEU A 127 2.35 10.13 12.95
N LEU A 128 1.26 10.50 13.62
CA LEU A 128 1.29 10.82 15.05
C LEU A 128 1.63 9.61 15.92
N LEU A 129 1.10 8.42 15.58
CA LEU A 129 1.43 7.18 16.29
C LEU A 129 2.87 6.76 16.07
N LEU A 130 3.40 6.96 14.86
CA LEU A 130 4.77 6.65 14.51
C LEU A 130 5.79 7.43 15.36
N ASN A 131 5.50 8.69 15.66
CA ASN A 131 6.37 9.58 16.44
C ASN A 131 6.19 9.48 17.97
N LYS A 132 5.25 8.67 18.47
CA LYS A 132 4.91 8.58 19.90
C LYS A 132 5.65 7.45 20.65
N ARG A 133 6.65 6.81 20.04
CA ARG A 133 7.44 5.74 20.65
C ARG A 133 8.84 6.21 21.04
#